data_AF-Q14MS6-F1
#
_entry.id   AF-Q14MS6-F1
#
_cell.length_a   1.000
_cell.length_b   1.000
_cell.length_c   1.000
_cell.angle_alpha   90.00
_cell.angle_beta   90.00
_cell.angle_gamma   90.00
#
_symmetry.space_group_name_H-M   'P 1'
#
loop_
_entity.id
_entity.type
_entity.pdbx_description
1 polymer ?
#
loop_
_entity_poly.entity_id
_entity_poly.type
_entity_poly.pdbx_seq_one_letter_code
_entity_poly.pdbx_strand_id
1 'polypeptide(L)'
;MFRWNPRVHFYLRLGALIILSLFLLLDLIMAIYYPQPKFAHLGYGERISSYYSFFTTQTNYIVALYFFLYLFESKFKNTKPHYIIQLAVTTYITITMLVFWLGIVGQKDQSAQYRPYHWVATVILHLVMPVIMITSYVLTAGDRYYHYEDHHKKYLWLIMLYMVAYLTVILVRGTYRHLDGKDPRTLFPYFFLNYFEPGGEFMVATALVVICVVAVSLQYFYIFINNLLYFRYYRNKNVKIVPIQYVMKTNKVTITGFAIGIIVLVLNIIIDIIVLNMALIVSTGITEQSSNIELYRWEGVGEPQIPTIDKNTGEITDWKEQKGTK
;
A
#
# COMPACT_ATOMS: atom_id res chain seq x y z
N MET A 1 24.37 -3.06 -30.45
CA MET A 1 24.29 -3.62 -29.07
C MET A 1 25.67 -3.42 -28.44
N PHE A 2 25.83 -2.45 -27.53
CA PHE A 2 27.12 -2.14 -26.93
C PHE A 2 27.66 -3.38 -26.20
N ARG A 3 28.83 -3.88 -26.62
CA ARG A 3 29.51 -5.00 -25.96
C ARG A 3 30.34 -4.45 -24.81
N TRP A 4 29.73 -4.32 -23.64
CA TRP A 4 30.45 -3.97 -22.42
C TRP A 4 31.35 -5.13 -21.97
N ASN A 5 32.50 -4.81 -21.38
CA ASN A 5 33.34 -5.80 -20.74
C ASN A 5 32.55 -6.50 -19.62
N PRO A 6 32.39 -7.84 -19.62
CA PRO A 6 31.61 -8.56 -18.62
C PRO A 6 32.03 -8.29 -17.17
N ARG A 7 33.32 -8.03 -16.93
CA ARG A 7 33.83 -7.65 -15.60
C ARG A 7 33.33 -6.28 -15.17
N VAL A 8 33.41 -5.29 -16.07
CA VAL A 8 32.91 -3.93 -15.83
C VAL A 8 31.40 -3.96 -15.58
N HIS A 9 30.66 -4.74 -16.38
CA HIS A 9 29.21 -4.90 -16.22
C HIS A 9 28.84 -5.47 -14.84
N PHE A 10 29.59 -6.47 -14.36
CA PHE A 10 29.36 -7.05 -13.03
C PHE A 10 29.58 -6.01 -11.92
N TYR A 11 30.71 -5.30 -11.93
CA TYR A 11 31.02 -4.32 -10.88
C TYR A 11 30.07 -3.12 -10.89
N LEU A 12 29.57 -2.69 -12.05
CA LEU A 12 28.54 -1.65 -12.12
C LEU A 12 27.22 -2.10 -11.50
N ARG A 13 26.77 -3.34 -11.80
CA ARG A 13 25.56 -3.91 -11.17
C ARG A 13 25.75 -4.08 -9.66
N LEU A 14 26.93 -4.50 -9.22
CA LEU A 14 27.27 -4.64 -7.79
C LEU A 14 27.25 -3.28 -7.09
N GLY A 15 27.90 -2.26 -7.67
CA GLY A 15 27.90 -0.90 -7.14
C GLY A 15 26.49 -0.32 -7.01
N ALA A 16 25.66 -0.48 -8.05
CA ALA A 16 24.26 -0.07 -8.02
C ALA A 16 23.46 -0.79 -6.92
N LEU A 17 23.68 -2.09 -6.72
CA LEU A 17 23.03 -2.86 -5.66
C LEU A 17 23.48 -2.43 -4.26
N ILE A 18 24.76 -2.10 -4.08
CA ILE A 18 25.28 -1.56 -2.81
C ILE A 18 24.62 -0.22 -2.52
N ILE A 19 24.56 0.69 -3.49
CA ILE A 19 23.91 2.00 -3.34
C ILE A 19 22.43 1.83 -2.98
N LEU A 20 21.72 0.94 -3.67
CA LEU A 20 20.32 0.61 -3.38
C LEU A 20 20.14 0.09 -1.94
N SER A 21 21.00 -0.83 -1.52
CA SER A 21 20.94 -1.44 -0.19
C SER A 21 21.26 -0.42 0.91
N LEU A 22 22.25 0.44 0.70
CA LEU A 22 22.59 1.54 1.60
C LEU A 22 21.46 2.57 1.68
N PHE A 23 20.79 2.85 0.57
CA PHE A 23 19.61 3.71 0.56
C PHE A 23 18.47 3.12 1.41
N LEU A 24 18.16 1.83 1.27
CA LEU A 24 17.14 1.17 2.11
C LEU A 24 17.53 1.14 3.59
N LEU A 25 18.81 0.96 3.91
CA LEU A 25 19.30 1.03 5.28
C LEU A 25 19.16 2.45 5.85
N LEU A 26 19.54 3.46 5.07
CA LEU A 26 19.38 4.86 5.46
C LEU A 26 17.91 5.21 5.66
N ASP A 27 17.03 4.74 4.79
CA ASP A 27 15.58 4.94 4.89
C ASP A 27 15.00 4.34 6.17
N LEU A 28 15.42 3.13 6.56
CA LEU A 28 15.08 2.55 7.86
C LEU A 28 15.59 3.41 9.02
N ILE A 29 16.86 3.83 9.00
CA ILE A 29 17.45 4.69 10.05
C ILE A 29 16.66 5.98 10.17
N MET A 30 16.34 6.62 9.03
CA MET A 30 15.55 7.85 9.01
C MET A 30 14.13 7.62 9.53
N ALA A 31 13.49 6.49 9.20
CA ALA A 31 12.18 6.15 9.76
C ALA A 31 12.20 5.94 11.29
N ILE A 32 13.33 5.50 11.87
CA ILE A 32 13.50 5.30 13.31
C ILE A 32 13.78 6.63 14.02
N TYR A 33 14.76 7.41 13.56
CA TYR A 33 15.25 8.60 14.26
C TYR A 33 14.52 9.89 13.85
N TYR A 34 14.05 9.97 12.61
CA TYR A 34 13.36 11.11 12.02
C TYR A 34 12.04 10.68 11.34
N PRO A 35 11.11 10.06 12.10
CA PRO A 35 9.87 9.53 11.55
C PRO A 35 8.97 10.63 10.98
N GLN A 36 8.00 10.22 10.16
CA GLN A 36 6.88 11.08 9.78
C GLN A 36 6.11 11.57 11.04
N PRO A 37 5.46 12.76 11.00
CA PRO A 37 4.78 13.33 12.15
C PRO A 37 3.80 12.38 12.85
N LYS A 38 3.04 11.59 12.09
CA LYS A 38 2.10 10.58 12.63
C LYS A 38 2.75 9.47 13.46
N PHE A 39 4.05 9.26 13.34
CA PHE A 39 4.81 8.24 14.06
C PHE A 39 5.79 8.83 15.08
N ALA A 40 5.86 10.15 15.21
CA ALA A 40 6.84 10.84 16.07
C ALA A 40 6.68 10.51 17.56
N HIS A 41 5.47 10.20 18.01
CA HIS A 41 5.18 9.84 19.39
C HIS A 41 5.47 8.36 19.71
N LEU A 42 5.68 7.50 18.70
CA LEU A 42 5.89 6.07 18.90
C LEU A 42 7.29 5.80 19.46
N GLY A 43 7.44 4.74 20.26
CA GLY A 43 8.75 4.21 20.66
C GLY A 43 9.51 3.59 19.48
N TYR A 44 10.84 3.42 19.59
CA TYR A 44 11.67 2.93 18.48
C TYR A 44 11.22 1.56 17.94
N GLY A 45 10.87 0.61 18.80
CA GLY A 45 10.35 -0.70 18.37
C GLY A 45 9.04 -0.59 17.59
N GLU A 46 8.15 0.31 17.99
CA GLU A 46 6.88 0.56 17.28
C GLU A 46 7.11 1.27 15.94
N ARG A 47 8.12 2.14 15.83
CA ARG A 47 8.53 2.74 14.56
C ARG A 47 9.04 1.70 13.58
N ILE A 48 9.88 0.75 14.04
CA ILE A 48 10.35 -0.38 13.23
C ILE A 48 9.17 -1.25 12.77
N SER A 49 8.28 -1.63 13.71
CA SER A 49 7.07 -2.40 13.39
C SER A 49 6.20 -1.68 12.36
N SER A 50 6.04 -0.35 12.49
CA SER A 50 5.27 0.46 11.56
C SER A 50 5.95 0.58 10.20
N TYR A 51 7.27 0.74 10.15
CA TYR A 51 8.05 0.80 8.92
C TYR A 51 7.89 -0.47 8.06
N TYR A 52 8.04 -1.64 8.68
CA TYR A 52 7.88 -2.92 7.98
C TYR A 52 6.42 -3.31 7.76
N SER A 53 5.45 -2.59 8.32
CA SER A 53 4.02 -2.88 8.07
C SER A 53 3.56 -2.47 6.67
N PHE A 54 4.31 -1.62 5.96
CA PHE A 54 3.96 -1.19 4.60
C PHE A 54 4.36 -2.23 3.54
N PHE A 55 3.43 -2.60 2.67
CA PHE A 55 3.69 -3.48 1.51
C PHE A 55 4.78 -2.89 0.60
N THR A 56 4.75 -1.57 0.41
CA THR A 56 5.77 -0.83 -0.33
C THR A 56 7.17 -1.09 0.22
N THR A 57 7.36 -1.00 1.53
CA THR A 57 8.65 -1.24 2.17
C THR A 57 9.11 -2.66 1.89
N GLN A 58 8.28 -3.65 2.21
CA GLN A 58 8.62 -5.06 2.04
C GLN A 58 8.95 -5.39 0.57
N THR A 59 8.20 -4.86 -0.39
CA THR A 59 8.44 -5.12 -1.82
C THR A 59 9.71 -4.47 -2.36
N ASN A 60 10.11 -3.30 -1.86
CA ASN A 60 11.41 -2.72 -2.21
C ASN A 60 12.59 -3.58 -1.70
N TYR A 61 12.49 -4.13 -0.48
CA TYR A 61 13.48 -5.11 0.00
C TYR A 61 13.50 -6.39 -0.85
N ILE A 62 12.32 -6.88 -1.28
CA ILE A 62 12.22 -8.03 -2.18
C ILE A 62 12.89 -7.73 -3.53
N VAL A 63 12.76 -6.51 -4.08
CA VAL A 63 13.46 -6.10 -5.32
C VAL A 63 14.97 -6.09 -5.12
N ALA A 64 15.47 -5.53 -4.00
CA ALA A 64 16.89 -5.56 -3.68
C ALA A 64 17.41 -7.00 -3.56
N LEU A 65 16.68 -7.88 -2.87
CA LEU A 65 16.99 -9.31 -2.78
C LEU A 65 16.98 -9.99 -4.14
N TYR A 66 16.01 -9.69 -5.01
CA TYR A 66 15.95 -10.21 -6.36
C TYR A 66 17.19 -9.81 -7.17
N PHE A 67 17.60 -8.53 -7.13
CA PHE A 67 18.80 -8.09 -7.84
C PHE A 67 20.07 -8.70 -7.26
N PHE A 68 20.12 -8.94 -5.95
CA PHE A 68 21.18 -9.72 -5.34
C PHE A 68 21.24 -11.14 -5.92
N LEU A 69 20.13 -11.89 -5.88
CA LEU A 69 20.05 -13.24 -6.46
C LEU A 69 20.43 -13.24 -7.95
N TYR A 70 19.91 -12.28 -8.71
CA TYR A 70 20.21 -12.13 -10.14
C TYR A 70 21.70 -11.93 -10.40
N LEU A 71 22.35 -11.03 -9.65
CA LEU A 71 23.76 -10.72 -9.82
C LEU A 71 24.65 -11.95 -9.56
N PHE A 72 24.38 -12.68 -8.48
CA PHE A 72 25.19 -13.83 -8.07
C PHE A 72 24.91 -15.06 -8.92
N GLU A 73 23.66 -15.35 -9.28
CA GLU A 73 23.37 -16.45 -10.22
C GLU A 73 23.99 -16.20 -11.60
N SER A 74 23.91 -14.95 -12.09
CA SER A 74 24.53 -14.57 -13.36
C SER A 74 26.05 -14.74 -13.32
N LYS A 75 26.69 -14.45 -12.18
CA LYS A 75 28.15 -14.52 -12.03
C LYS A 75 28.67 -15.94 -11.82
N PHE A 76 28.03 -16.71 -10.95
CA PHE A 76 28.56 -17.99 -10.46
C PHE A 76 27.94 -19.21 -11.13
N LYS A 77 26.69 -19.11 -11.59
CA LYS A 77 25.98 -20.21 -12.24
C LYS A 77 25.78 -19.97 -13.74
N ASN A 78 26.03 -18.75 -14.22
CA ASN A 78 25.69 -18.31 -15.57
C ASN A 78 24.19 -18.52 -15.89
N THR A 79 23.35 -18.39 -14.86
CA THR A 79 21.90 -18.50 -14.93
C THR A 79 21.24 -17.21 -14.46
N LYS A 80 19.91 -17.16 -14.51
CA LYS A 80 19.10 -16.09 -13.92
C LYS A 80 18.03 -16.72 -13.01
N PRO A 81 17.49 -15.95 -12.04
CA PRO A 81 16.42 -16.42 -11.18
C PRO A 81 15.25 -16.93 -12.00
N HIS A 82 14.54 -17.91 -11.43
CA HIS A 82 13.41 -18.53 -12.12
C HIS A 82 12.35 -17.48 -12.50
N TYR A 83 11.82 -17.58 -13.73
CA TYR A 83 10.88 -16.61 -14.29
C TYR A 83 9.68 -16.30 -13.39
N ILE A 84 9.18 -17.27 -12.62
CA ILE A 84 8.06 -17.04 -11.68
C ILE A 84 8.45 -16.07 -10.56
N ILE A 85 9.70 -16.14 -10.07
CA ILE A 85 10.21 -15.19 -9.07
C ILE A 85 10.26 -13.80 -9.69
N GLN A 86 10.83 -13.69 -10.89
CA GLN A 86 10.88 -12.43 -11.62
C GLN A 86 9.47 -11.85 -11.86
N LEU A 87 8.51 -12.66 -12.31
CA LEU A 87 7.12 -12.27 -12.51
C LEU A 87 6.46 -11.78 -11.21
N ALA A 88 6.68 -12.49 -10.10
CA ALA A 88 6.15 -12.12 -8.79
C ALA A 88 6.68 -10.75 -8.32
N VAL A 89 8.01 -10.59 -8.33
CA VAL A 89 8.67 -9.36 -7.88
C VAL A 89 8.26 -8.16 -8.73
N THR A 90 8.23 -8.33 -10.06
CA THR A 90 7.76 -7.27 -10.96
C THR A 90 6.29 -6.95 -10.72
N THR A 91 5.43 -7.94 -10.50
CA THR A 91 4.02 -7.71 -10.17
C THR A 91 3.88 -6.88 -8.89
N TYR A 92 4.53 -7.30 -7.81
CA TYR A 92 4.39 -6.62 -6.52
C TYR A 92 4.88 -5.17 -6.56
N ILE A 93 6.05 -4.92 -7.18
CA ILE A 93 6.60 -3.57 -7.22
C ILE A 93 5.81 -2.64 -8.14
N THR A 94 5.17 -3.19 -9.19
CA THR A 94 4.24 -2.41 -10.04
C THR A 94 2.96 -2.07 -9.28
N ILE A 95 2.41 -2.98 -8.48
CA ILE A 95 1.30 -2.67 -7.58
C ILE A 95 1.68 -1.54 -6.63
N THR A 96 2.87 -1.62 -6.01
CA THR A 96 3.40 -0.56 -5.15
C THR A 96 3.42 0.81 -5.84
N MET A 97 3.91 0.87 -7.08
CA MET A 97 3.90 2.10 -7.88
C MET A 97 2.48 2.60 -8.15
N LEU A 98 1.58 1.73 -8.63
CA LEU A 98 0.21 2.11 -9.00
C LEU A 98 -0.60 2.55 -7.79
N VAL A 99 -0.60 1.78 -6.70
CA VAL A 99 -1.35 2.10 -5.48
C VAL A 99 -0.90 3.43 -4.91
N PHE A 100 0.41 3.71 -4.91
CA PHE A 100 0.91 4.97 -4.41
C PHE A 100 0.50 6.16 -5.28
N TRP A 101 0.85 6.13 -6.57
CA TRP A 101 0.66 7.29 -7.45
C TRP A 101 -0.79 7.52 -7.87
N LEU A 102 -1.61 6.46 -7.98
CA LEU A 102 -3.02 6.58 -8.34
C LEU A 102 -3.94 6.62 -7.12
N GLY A 103 -3.57 5.97 -6.02
CA GLY A 103 -4.43 5.79 -4.86
C GLY A 103 -4.12 6.66 -3.64
N ILE A 104 -2.87 7.06 -3.42
CA ILE A 104 -2.43 7.70 -2.16
C ILE A 104 -2.02 9.16 -2.33
N VAL A 105 -1.25 9.50 -3.37
CA VAL A 105 -0.66 10.84 -3.57
C VAL A 105 -1.70 11.98 -3.65
N GLY A 106 -2.94 11.68 -4.05
CA GLY A 106 -4.03 12.65 -4.14
C GLY A 106 -4.69 13.07 -2.82
N GLN A 107 -4.32 12.47 -1.68
CA GLN A 107 -4.93 12.82 -0.39
C GLN A 107 -4.41 14.15 0.16
N LYS A 108 -5.31 15.12 0.33
CA LYS A 108 -5.04 16.55 0.62
C LYS A 108 -4.13 16.82 1.83
N ASP A 109 -4.04 15.91 2.80
CA ASP A 109 -3.28 16.12 4.03
C ASP A 109 -1.95 15.37 4.12
N GLN A 110 -1.62 14.53 3.12
CA GLN A 110 -0.38 13.76 3.17
C GLN A 110 0.82 14.54 2.64
N SER A 111 0.69 15.27 1.52
CA SER A 111 1.82 15.92 0.83
C SER A 111 2.42 17.12 1.58
N ALA A 112 1.60 17.86 2.34
CA ALA A 112 2.03 19.02 3.13
C ALA A 112 2.93 18.65 4.32
N GLN A 113 3.00 17.38 4.69
CA GLN A 113 3.77 16.89 5.85
C GLN A 113 5.18 16.39 5.47
N TYR A 114 5.52 16.35 4.18
CA TYR A 114 6.78 15.78 3.71
C TYR A 114 7.94 16.78 3.79
N ARG A 115 8.90 16.50 4.67
CA ARG A 115 10.23 17.11 4.62
C ARG A 115 10.93 16.75 3.29
N PRO A 116 11.92 17.54 2.81
CA PRO A 116 12.59 17.30 1.53
C PRO A 116 13.12 15.86 1.37
N TYR A 117 13.69 15.29 2.43
CA TYR A 117 14.17 13.91 2.42
C TYR A 117 13.05 12.89 2.14
N HIS A 118 11.89 13.02 2.79
CA HIS A 118 10.79 12.08 2.61
C HIS A 118 10.25 12.13 1.18
N TRP A 119 10.27 13.30 0.53
CA TRP A 119 9.92 13.42 -0.88
C TRP A 119 10.90 12.65 -1.78
N VAL A 120 12.20 12.84 -1.57
CA VAL A 120 13.24 12.10 -2.30
C VAL A 120 13.09 10.60 -2.09
N ALA A 121 12.94 10.16 -0.84
CA ALA A 121 12.76 8.74 -0.51
C ALA A 121 11.51 8.16 -1.17
N THR A 122 10.41 8.92 -1.16
CA THR A 122 9.15 8.54 -1.80
C THR A 122 9.31 8.33 -3.30
N VAL A 123 9.94 9.26 -4.01
CA VAL A 123 10.19 9.14 -5.44
C VAL A 123 11.06 7.92 -5.73
N ILE A 124 12.09 7.68 -4.93
CA ILE A 124 12.97 6.52 -5.12
C ILE A 124 12.20 5.21 -4.91
N LEU A 125 11.47 5.08 -3.80
CA LEU A 125 10.76 3.86 -3.38
C LEU A 125 9.50 3.55 -4.21
N HIS A 126 8.84 4.56 -4.76
CA HIS A 126 7.55 4.41 -5.45
C HIS A 126 7.61 4.69 -6.95
N LEU A 127 8.75 5.15 -7.48
CA LEU A 127 8.91 5.38 -8.93
C LEU A 127 10.22 4.79 -9.46
N VAL A 128 11.37 5.21 -8.92
CA VAL A 128 12.68 4.82 -9.49
C VAL A 128 12.91 3.32 -9.36
N MET A 129 12.77 2.73 -8.17
CA MET A 129 12.93 1.29 -7.98
C MET A 129 11.94 0.45 -8.82
N PRO A 130 10.62 0.74 -8.82
CA PRO A 130 9.69 0.08 -9.73
C PRO A 130 10.09 0.17 -11.20
N VAL A 131 10.44 1.36 -11.71
CA VAL A 131 10.82 1.54 -13.12
C VAL A 131 12.07 0.74 -13.46
N ILE A 132 13.07 0.69 -12.57
CA ILE A 132 14.27 -0.13 -12.77
C ILE A 132 13.90 -1.62 -12.85
N MET A 133 13.03 -2.12 -11.95
CA MET A 133 12.62 -3.53 -11.96
C MET A 133 11.76 -3.89 -13.18
N ILE A 134 10.83 -3.01 -13.58
CA ILE A 134 10.01 -3.20 -14.79
C ILE A 134 10.90 -3.20 -16.04
N THR A 135 11.85 -2.27 -16.12
CA THR A 135 12.82 -2.21 -17.22
C THR A 135 13.67 -3.48 -17.25
N SER A 136 14.14 -3.94 -16.09
CA SER A 136 14.88 -5.20 -15.97
C SER A 136 14.06 -6.40 -16.46
N TYR A 137 12.77 -6.46 -16.11
CA TYR A 137 11.84 -7.48 -16.63
C TYR A 137 11.79 -7.46 -18.15
N VAL A 138 11.46 -6.31 -18.75
CA VAL A 138 11.29 -6.18 -20.21
C VAL A 138 12.58 -6.53 -20.96
N LEU A 139 13.74 -6.12 -20.45
CA LEU A 139 15.05 -6.39 -21.08
C LEU A 139 15.50 -7.85 -20.99
N THR A 140 14.90 -8.65 -20.11
CA THR A 140 15.30 -10.06 -19.87
C THR A 140 14.19 -11.07 -20.16
N ALA A 141 13.02 -10.59 -20.59
CA ALA A 141 11.88 -11.39 -21.01
C ALA A 141 12.04 -11.90 -22.45
N GLY A 142 11.25 -12.91 -22.81
CA GLY A 142 11.19 -13.46 -24.16
C GLY A 142 12.20 -14.57 -24.45
N ASP A 143 12.87 -15.11 -23.44
CA ASP A 143 13.77 -16.27 -23.58
C ASP A 143 13.02 -17.59 -23.70
N ARG A 144 11.80 -17.67 -23.16
CA ARG A 144 10.94 -18.84 -23.23
C ARG A 144 9.48 -18.46 -23.44
N TYR A 145 8.74 -19.30 -24.17
CA TYR A 145 7.29 -19.22 -24.20
C TYR A 145 6.73 -19.71 -22.87
N TYR A 146 5.76 -19.00 -22.32
CA TYR A 146 5.12 -19.34 -21.06
C TYR A 146 3.63 -19.61 -21.28
N HIS A 147 3.20 -20.84 -21.00
CA HIS A 147 1.82 -21.26 -21.20
C HIS A 147 0.91 -20.66 -20.11
N TYR A 148 -0.19 -20.03 -20.52
CA TYR A 148 -1.20 -19.48 -19.59
C TYR A 148 -1.89 -20.55 -18.74
N GLU A 149 -1.91 -21.80 -19.23
CA GLU A 149 -2.54 -22.92 -18.52
C GLU A 149 -1.80 -23.30 -17.24
N ASP A 150 -0.47 -23.32 -17.30
CA ASP A 150 0.38 -23.61 -16.13
C ASP A 150 0.26 -22.50 -15.08
N HIS A 151 0.00 -21.27 -15.53
CA HIS A 151 -0.12 -20.13 -14.65
C HIS A 151 -1.32 -20.23 -13.73
N HIS A 152 -2.53 -20.31 -14.29
CA HIS A 152 -3.75 -20.25 -13.48
C HIS A 152 -3.92 -21.47 -12.56
N LYS A 153 -3.35 -22.62 -12.92
CA LYS A 153 -3.43 -23.85 -12.11
C LYS A 153 -2.54 -23.82 -10.87
N LYS A 154 -1.38 -23.15 -10.95
CA LYS A 154 -0.36 -23.24 -9.88
C LYS A 154 0.24 -21.90 -9.51
N TYR A 155 0.82 -21.20 -10.49
CA TYR A 155 1.70 -20.06 -10.20
C TYR A 155 0.95 -18.76 -9.89
N LEU A 156 -0.26 -18.58 -10.42
CA LEU A 156 -1.15 -17.48 -10.05
C LEU A 156 -1.34 -17.44 -8.53
N TRP A 157 -1.78 -18.56 -7.97
CA TRP A 157 -2.04 -18.68 -6.53
C TRP A 157 -0.77 -18.58 -5.69
N LEU A 158 0.36 -19.09 -6.19
CA LEU A 158 1.65 -18.94 -5.50
C LEU A 158 2.07 -17.47 -5.39
N ILE A 159 1.86 -16.66 -6.41
CA ILE A 159 2.14 -15.22 -6.37
C ILE A 159 1.12 -14.50 -5.47
N MET A 160 -0.16 -14.88 -5.52
CA MET A 160 -1.17 -14.29 -4.64
C MET A 160 -0.94 -14.63 -3.16
N LEU A 161 -0.31 -15.76 -2.83
CA LEU A 161 -0.09 -16.22 -1.46
C LEU A 161 0.64 -15.18 -0.60
N TYR A 162 1.68 -14.53 -1.13
CA TYR A 162 2.41 -13.50 -0.38
C TYR A 162 1.52 -12.30 -0.05
N MET A 163 0.68 -11.87 -0.98
CA MET A 163 -0.25 -10.75 -0.77
C MET A 163 -1.32 -11.08 0.28
N VAL A 164 -1.84 -12.31 0.25
CA VAL A 164 -2.81 -12.79 1.24
C VAL A 164 -2.16 -12.90 2.63
N ALA A 165 -0.93 -13.43 2.71
CA ALA A 165 -0.18 -13.52 3.95
C ALA A 165 0.10 -12.12 4.53
N TYR A 166 0.55 -11.17 3.69
CA TYR A 166 0.73 -9.78 4.08
C TYR A 166 -0.56 -9.18 4.65
N LEU A 167 -1.67 -9.28 3.91
CA LEU A 167 -2.95 -8.76 4.35
C LEU A 167 -3.36 -9.34 5.70
N THR A 168 -3.26 -10.66 5.85
CA THR A 168 -3.61 -11.36 7.09
C THR A 168 -2.81 -10.81 8.27
N VAL A 169 -1.49 -10.70 8.12
CA VAL A 169 -0.60 -10.16 9.17
C VAL A 169 -0.96 -8.72 9.51
N ILE A 170 -1.26 -7.88 8.53
CA ILE A 170 -1.60 -6.48 8.75
C ILE A 170 -2.97 -6.31 9.40
N LEU A 171 -3.97 -7.08 9.00
CA LEU A 171 -5.28 -7.06 9.64
C LEU A 171 -5.18 -7.51 11.08
N VAL A 172 -4.49 -8.62 11.35
CA VAL A 172 -4.24 -9.12 12.72
C VAL A 172 -3.49 -8.08 13.56
N ARG A 173 -2.39 -7.51 13.03
CA ARG A 173 -1.61 -6.47 13.72
C ARG A 173 -2.47 -5.24 14.04
N GLY A 174 -3.22 -4.73 13.08
CA GLY A 174 -4.07 -3.55 13.28
C GLY A 174 -5.18 -3.78 14.30
N THR A 175 -5.77 -4.98 14.28
CA THR A 175 -6.76 -5.42 15.28
C THR A 175 -6.17 -5.43 16.69
N TYR A 176 -5.00 -6.05 16.89
CA TYR A 176 -4.35 -6.05 18.19
C TYR A 176 -3.99 -4.65 18.67
N ARG A 177 -3.49 -3.78 17.78
CA ARG A 177 -3.20 -2.38 18.14
C ARG A 177 -4.46 -1.61 18.55
N HIS A 178 -5.60 -1.90 17.95
CA HIS A 178 -6.87 -1.30 18.32
C HIS A 178 -7.32 -1.76 19.71
N LEU A 179 -7.23 -3.08 19.97
CA LEU A 179 -7.53 -3.65 21.29
C LEU A 179 -6.62 -3.11 22.39
N ASP A 180 -5.36 -2.82 22.06
CA ASP A 180 -4.38 -2.19 22.96
C ASP A 180 -4.59 -0.67 23.13
N GLY A 181 -5.62 -0.07 22.52
CA GLY A 181 -5.91 1.37 22.62
C GLY A 181 -4.83 2.27 21.99
N LYS A 182 -4.10 1.78 20.98
CA LYS A 182 -3.07 2.57 20.28
C LYS A 182 -3.69 3.68 19.43
N ASP A 183 -2.88 4.70 19.09
CA ASP A 183 -3.30 5.83 18.24
C ASP A 183 -4.00 5.32 16.96
N PRO A 184 -5.27 5.71 16.70
CA PRO A 184 -6.04 5.32 15.52
C PRO A 184 -5.31 5.51 14.18
N ARG A 185 -4.46 6.54 14.09
CA ARG A 185 -3.69 6.88 12.87
C ARG A 185 -2.56 5.90 12.57
N THR A 186 -2.28 4.98 13.50
CA THR A 186 -1.15 4.03 13.44
C THR A 186 -1.58 2.56 13.44
N LEU A 187 -2.88 2.30 13.45
CA LEU A 187 -3.43 0.95 13.49
C LEU A 187 -3.05 0.18 12.22
N PHE A 188 -3.35 0.76 11.06
CA PHE A 188 -3.09 0.17 9.76
C PHE A 188 -2.13 1.02 8.92
N PRO A 189 -1.31 0.40 8.06
CA PRO A 189 -0.40 1.12 7.16
C PRO A 189 -1.15 1.95 6.11
N TYR A 190 -2.32 1.46 5.68
CA TYR A 190 -3.13 2.09 4.64
C TYR A 190 -4.53 2.41 5.19
N PHE A 191 -5.04 3.60 4.87
CA PHE A 191 -6.35 4.05 5.32
C PHE A 191 -7.47 3.09 4.88
N PHE A 192 -7.37 2.54 3.66
CA PHE A 192 -8.34 1.59 3.10
C PHE A 192 -8.32 0.20 3.75
N LEU A 193 -7.42 -0.03 4.71
CA LEU A 193 -7.40 -1.25 5.53
C LEU A 193 -8.04 -1.04 6.91
N ASN A 194 -8.37 0.21 7.28
CA ASN A 194 -8.92 0.51 8.59
C ASN A 194 -10.43 0.26 8.61
N TYR A 195 -10.82 -0.97 9.01
CA TYR A 195 -12.21 -1.36 9.11
C TYR A 195 -12.92 -0.85 10.38
N PHE A 196 -12.21 -0.18 11.31
CA PHE A 196 -12.82 0.45 12.48
C PHE A 196 -13.37 1.85 12.21
N GLU A 197 -13.02 2.47 11.08
CA GLU A 197 -13.61 3.73 10.66
C GLU A 197 -15.05 3.52 10.16
N PRO A 198 -15.93 4.54 10.22
CA PRO A 198 -17.25 4.47 9.60
C PRO A 198 -17.17 4.08 8.12
N GLY A 199 -17.84 3.00 7.73
CA GLY A 199 -17.78 2.44 6.37
C GLY A 199 -16.48 1.70 6.03
N GLY A 200 -15.58 1.50 7.00
CA GLY A 200 -14.28 0.89 6.80
C GLY A 200 -14.36 -0.56 6.29
N GLU A 201 -15.32 -1.34 6.76
CA GLU A 201 -15.55 -2.72 6.28
C GLU A 201 -15.80 -2.80 4.76
N PHE A 202 -16.58 -1.85 4.23
CA PHE A 202 -16.86 -1.73 2.80
C PHE A 202 -15.60 -1.29 2.04
N MET A 203 -14.89 -0.30 2.57
CA MET A 203 -13.63 0.17 1.98
C MET A 203 -12.57 -0.95 1.91
N VAL A 204 -12.48 -1.80 2.94
CA VAL A 204 -11.61 -3.00 2.93
C VAL A 204 -12.06 -3.97 1.83
N ALA A 205 -13.36 -4.28 1.75
CA ALA A 205 -13.90 -5.18 0.73
C ALA A 205 -13.61 -4.67 -0.70
N THR A 206 -13.82 -3.39 -0.96
CA THR A 206 -13.52 -2.76 -2.24
C THR A 206 -12.04 -2.77 -2.55
N ALA A 207 -11.18 -2.41 -1.59
CA ALA A 207 -9.73 -2.47 -1.75
C ALA A 207 -9.26 -3.89 -2.09
N LEU A 208 -9.83 -4.91 -1.47
CA LEU A 208 -9.51 -6.31 -1.76
C LEU A 208 -9.85 -6.70 -3.19
N VAL A 209 -11.04 -6.35 -3.67
CA VAL A 209 -11.45 -6.63 -5.05
C VAL A 209 -10.54 -5.89 -6.04
N VAL A 210 -10.33 -4.58 -5.84
CA VAL A 210 -9.48 -3.77 -6.72
C VAL A 210 -8.05 -4.31 -6.77
N ILE A 211 -7.43 -4.54 -5.61
CA ILE A 211 -6.04 -5.02 -5.54
C ILE A 211 -5.94 -6.43 -6.16
N CYS A 212 -6.92 -7.31 -5.92
CA CYS A 212 -6.94 -8.63 -6.54
C CYS A 212 -7.03 -8.54 -8.07
N VAL A 213 -7.94 -7.72 -8.61
CA VAL A 213 -8.08 -7.50 -10.05
C VAL A 213 -6.79 -6.96 -10.64
N VAL A 214 -6.17 -5.95 -10.01
CA VAL A 214 -4.90 -5.37 -10.47
C VAL A 214 -3.79 -6.41 -10.43
N ALA A 215 -3.66 -7.16 -9.33
CA ALA A 215 -2.61 -8.16 -9.17
C ALA A 215 -2.70 -9.28 -10.21
N VAL A 216 -3.91 -9.80 -10.45
CA VAL A 216 -4.15 -10.83 -11.47
C VAL A 216 -3.88 -10.26 -12.86
N SER A 217 -4.39 -9.06 -13.15
CA SER A 217 -4.21 -8.41 -14.46
C SER A 217 -2.75 -8.15 -14.79
N LEU A 218 -1.97 -7.67 -13.82
CA LEU A 218 -0.54 -7.42 -13.99
C LEU A 218 0.25 -8.71 -14.26
N GLN A 219 -0.07 -9.81 -13.59
CA GLN A 219 0.58 -11.10 -13.88
C GLN A 219 0.35 -11.52 -15.33
N TYR A 220 -0.90 -11.49 -15.81
CA TYR A 220 -1.22 -11.80 -17.19
C TYR A 220 -0.60 -10.80 -18.19
N PHE A 221 -0.56 -9.52 -17.85
CA PHE A 221 0.08 -8.49 -18.66
C PHE A 221 1.58 -8.78 -18.84
N TYR A 222 2.30 -9.09 -17.77
CA TYR A 222 3.72 -9.40 -17.85
C TYR A 222 4.00 -10.71 -18.58
N ILE A 223 3.13 -11.72 -18.45
CA ILE A 223 3.20 -12.95 -19.26
C ILE A 223 2.99 -12.63 -20.74
N PHE A 224 2.01 -11.78 -21.06
CA PHE A 224 1.75 -11.33 -22.42
C PHE A 224 2.97 -10.63 -23.02
N ILE A 225 3.59 -9.70 -22.29
CA ILE A 225 4.82 -9.02 -22.72
C ILE A 225 5.95 -10.04 -22.97
N ASN A 226 6.14 -11.01 -22.07
CA ASN A 226 7.13 -12.07 -22.25
C ASN A 226 6.89 -12.87 -23.54
N ASN A 227 5.66 -13.33 -23.75
CA ASN A 227 5.30 -14.15 -24.90
C ASN A 227 5.38 -13.35 -26.21
N LEU A 228 4.99 -12.07 -26.19
CA LEU A 228 5.14 -11.16 -27.33
C LEU A 228 6.60 -11.01 -27.74
N LEU A 229 7.50 -10.80 -26.78
CA LEU A 229 8.95 -10.71 -27.03
C LEU A 229 9.53 -12.05 -27.51
N TYR A 230 9.09 -13.18 -26.93
CA TYR A 230 9.48 -14.51 -27.39
C TYR A 230 9.13 -14.70 -28.88
N PHE A 231 7.88 -14.42 -29.27
CA PHE A 231 7.51 -14.53 -30.68
C PHE A 231 8.33 -13.60 -31.56
N ARG A 232 8.61 -12.36 -31.11
CA ARG A 232 9.44 -11.43 -31.88
C ARG A 232 10.86 -11.96 -32.10
N TYR A 233 11.47 -12.59 -31.10
CA TYR A 233 12.84 -13.12 -31.20
C TYR A 233 12.94 -14.42 -31.99
N TYR A 234 11.91 -15.27 -31.96
CA TYR A 234 11.94 -16.61 -32.55
C TYR A 234 11.12 -16.76 -33.86
N ARG A 235 10.35 -15.75 -34.27
CA ARG A 235 9.58 -15.74 -35.53
C ARG A 235 10.43 -15.93 -36.79
N ASN A 236 11.72 -15.57 -36.77
CA ASN A 236 12.64 -15.77 -37.90
C ASN A 236 13.37 -17.12 -37.90
N LYS A 237 13.08 -18.05 -36.96
CA LYS A 237 13.85 -19.29 -36.79
C LYS A 237 13.10 -20.59 -37.16
N ASN A 238 12.07 -20.53 -38.02
CA ASN A 238 11.27 -21.71 -38.41
C ASN A 238 10.71 -22.52 -37.21
N VAL A 239 10.43 -21.87 -36.09
CA VAL A 239 9.72 -22.51 -34.97
C VAL A 239 8.25 -22.62 -35.36
N LYS A 240 7.60 -23.78 -35.19
CA LYS A 240 6.14 -23.92 -35.34
C LYS A 240 5.45 -22.96 -34.37
N ILE A 241 5.02 -21.80 -34.87
CA ILE A 241 4.32 -20.77 -34.10
C ILE A 241 2.89 -21.25 -33.90
N VAL A 242 2.46 -21.47 -32.66
CA VAL A 242 1.02 -21.56 -32.36
C VAL A 242 0.42 -20.20 -32.69
N PRO A 243 -0.55 -20.10 -33.62
CA PRO A 243 -1.10 -18.80 -34.04
C PRO A 243 -1.59 -18.00 -32.83
N ILE A 244 -1.37 -16.68 -32.83
CA ILE A 244 -1.92 -15.77 -31.79
C ILE A 244 -3.43 -15.97 -31.60
N GLN A 245 -4.15 -16.32 -32.66
CA GLN A 245 -5.58 -16.66 -32.63
C GLN A 245 -5.91 -17.87 -31.74
N TYR A 246 -4.99 -18.84 -31.59
CA TYR A 246 -5.14 -19.97 -30.67
C TYR A 246 -4.80 -19.60 -29.23
N VAL A 247 -3.84 -18.68 -29.02
CA VAL A 247 -3.48 -18.15 -27.70
C VAL A 247 -4.60 -17.28 -27.12
N MET A 248 -5.35 -16.59 -28.00
CA MET A 248 -6.49 -15.73 -27.64
C MET A 248 -7.85 -16.45 -27.70
N LYS A 249 -7.88 -17.78 -27.81
CA LYS A 249 -9.13 -18.55 -27.71
C LYS A 249 -9.55 -18.57 -26.22
N THR A 250 -10.04 -17.44 -25.75
CA THR A 250 -10.53 -17.24 -24.39
C THR A 250 -11.71 -18.18 -24.18
N ASN A 251 -11.58 -19.05 -23.19
CA ASN A 251 -12.67 -19.92 -22.79
C ASN A 251 -13.87 -19.04 -22.36
N LYS A 252 -15.09 -19.41 -22.74
CA LYS A 252 -16.32 -18.73 -22.30
C LYS A 252 -16.36 -18.55 -20.78
N VAL A 253 -15.80 -19.50 -20.03
CA VAL A 253 -15.66 -19.44 -18.57
C VAL A 253 -14.80 -18.25 -18.12
N THR A 254 -13.70 -17.94 -18.83
CA THR A 254 -12.82 -16.81 -18.53
C THR A 254 -13.50 -15.48 -18.79
N ILE A 255 -14.23 -15.35 -19.90
CA ILE A 255 -14.99 -14.14 -20.22
C ILE A 255 -16.11 -13.93 -19.19
N THR A 256 -16.80 -15.01 -18.82
CA THR A 256 -17.87 -14.98 -17.81
C THR A 256 -17.31 -14.57 -16.44
N GLY A 257 -16.18 -15.15 -16.02
CA GLY A 257 -15.51 -14.78 -14.77
C GLY A 257 -15.04 -13.33 -14.76
N PHE A 258 -14.50 -12.83 -15.87
CA PHE A 258 -14.13 -11.42 -16.01
C PHE A 258 -15.35 -10.49 -15.90
N ALA A 259 -16.45 -10.81 -16.58
CA ALA A 259 -17.68 -10.04 -16.51
C ALA A 259 -18.27 -10.02 -15.09
N ILE A 260 -18.31 -11.18 -14.41
CA ILE A 260 -18.71 -11.27 -13.00
C ILE A 260 -17.82 -10.40 -12.12
N GLY A 261 -16.49 -10.44 -12.31
CA GLY A 261 -15.55 -9.61 -11.56
C GLY A 261 -15.78 -8.11 -11.74
N ILE A 262 -16.07 -7.66 -12.97
CA ILE A 262 -16.43 -6.26 -13.25
C ILE A 262 -17.75 -5.89 -12.58
N ILE A 263 -18.77 -6.76 -12.65
CA ILE A 263 -20.07 -6.52 -12.01
C ILE A 263 -19.90 -6.38 -10.49
N VAL A 264 -19.17 -7.30 -9.85
CA VAL A 264 -18.91 -7.25 -8.40
C VAL A 264 -18.15 -5.97 -8.03
N LEU A 265 -17.15 -5.58 -8.81
CA LEU A 265 -16.40 -4.34 -8.58
C LEU A 265 -17.31 -3.11 -8.67
N VAL A 266 -18.14 -3.01 -9.71
CA VAL A 266 -19.05 -1.89 -9.92
C VAL A 266 -20.09 -1.83 -8.80
N LEU A 267 -20.67 -2.97 -8.42
CA LEU A 267 -21.63 -3.05 -7.32
C LEU A 267 -21.00 -2.61 -5.99
N ASN A 268 -19.78 -3.05 -5.68
CA ASN A 268 -19.07 -2.62 -4.47
C ASN A 268 -18.83 -1.10 -4.47
N ILE A 269 -18.39 -0.52 -5.58
CA ILE A 269 -18.21 0.94 -5.70
C ILE A 269 -19.53 1.69 -5.48
N ILE A 270 -20.64 1.20 -6.05
CA ILE A 270 -21.97 1.81 -5.88
C ILE A 270 -22.41 1.73 -4.41
N ILE A 271 -22.25 0.57 -3.77
CA ILE A 271 -22.57 0.39 -2.36
C ILE A 271 -21.73 1.32 -1.49
N ASP A 272 -20.42 1.44 -1.74
CA ASP A 272 -19.52 2.35 -1.03
C ASP A 272 -20.00 3.80 -1.13
N ILE A 273 -20.39 4.24 -2.34
CA ILE A 273 -20.92 5.59 -2.56
C ILE A 273 -22.22 5.80 -1.75
N ILE A 274 -23.13 4.82 -1.74
CA ILE A 274 -24.39 4.92 -0.99
C ILE A 274 -24.13 4.98 0.52
N VAL A 275 -23.30 4.08 1.05
CA VAL A 275 -22.97 4.01 2.48
C VAL A 275 -22.25 5.27 2.93
N LEU A 276 -21.29 5.78 2.14
CA LEU A 276 -20.59 7.03 2.44
C LEU A 276 -21.55 8.22 2.48
N ASN A 277 -22.49 8.29 1.52
CA ASN A 277 -23.52 9.33 1.52
C ASN A 277 -24.45 9.21 2.74
N MET A 278 -24.86 8.00 3.14
CA MET A 278 -25.65 7.81 4.36
C MET A 278 -24.88 8.21 5.61
N ALA A 279 -23.60 7.85 5.72
CA ALA A 279 -22.76 8.24 6.85
C ALA A 279 -22.60 9.76 6.94
N LEU A 280 -22.44 10.45 5.80
CA LEU A 280 -22.42 11.91 5.72
C LEU A 280 -23.75 12.53 6.14
N ILE A 281 -24.89 11.97 5.72
CA ILE A 281 -26.23 12.44 6.12
C ILE A 281 -26.44 12.26 7.63
N VAL A 282 -26.06 11.12 8.19
CA VAL A 282 -26.14 10.87 9.64
C VAL A 282 -25.23 11.82 10.41
N SER A 283 -23.99 12.02 9.95
CA SER A 283 -23.05 12.96 10.56
C SER A 283 -23.57 14.40 10.53
N THR A 284 -24.15 14.84 9.40
CA THR A 284 -24.69 16.20 9.25
C THR A 284 -25.94 16.41 10.09
N GLY A 285 -26.83 15.41 10.15
CA GLY A 285 -27.99 15.41 11.03
C GLY A 285 -27.64 15.45 12.51
N ILE A 286 -26.56 14.77 12.94
CA ILE A 286 -26.05 14.86 14.32
C ILE A 286 -25.49 16.26 14.61
N THR A 287 -24.73 16.88 13.69
CA THR A 287 -24.27 18.26 13.91
C THR A 287 -25.43 19.25 13.98
N GLU A 288 -26.45 19.09 13.13
CA GLU A 288 -27.64 19.95 13.13
C GLU A 288 -28.49 19.77 14.40
N GLN A 289 -28.59 18.52 14.90
CA GLN A 289 -29.21 18.22 16.18
C GLN A 289 -28.39 18.79 17.36
N SER A 290 -27.06 18.75 17.30
CA SER A 290 -26.19 19.33 18.34
C SER A 290 -26.23 20.86 18.39
N SER A 291 -26.40 21.54 17.24
CA SER A 291 -26.60 22.99 17.19
C SER A 291 -27.99 23.43 17.65
N ASN A 292 -28.96 22.51 17.69
CA ASN A 292 -30.31 22.73 18.20
C ASN A 292 -30.47 22.30 19.67
N ILE A 293 -29.42 21.76 20.29
CA ILE A 293 -29.36 21.68 21.75
C ILE A 293 -28.99 23.09 22.21
N GLU A 294 -29.99 23.87 22.59
CA GLU A 294 -29.78 25.02 23.47
C GLU A 294 -29.05 24.50 24.72
N LEU A 295 -27.72 24.64 24.73
CA LEU A 295 -26.98 24.62 25.97
C LEU A 295 -27.62 25.70 26.84
N TYR A 296 -28.32 25.29 27.90
CA TYR A 296 -28.76 26.17 28.96
C TYR A 296 -27.54 26.90 29.52
N ARG A 297 -27.21 28.03 28.90
CA ARG A 297 -26.24 28.98 29.38
C ARG A 297 -27.05 29.95 30.22
N TRP A 298 -26.76 29.97 31.51
CA TRP A 298 -27.27 31.02 32.38
C TRP A 298 -26.74 32.34 31.81
N GLU A 299 -27.62 33.14 31.20
CA GLU A 299 -27.32 34.50 30.77
C GLU A 299 -28.20 35.44 31.58
N GLY A 300 -27.66 35.90 32.71
CA GLY A 300 -28.23 37.02 33.45
C GLY A 300 -29.48 36.67 34.28
N VAL A 301 -29.40 37.03 35.56
CA VAL A 301 -30.41 36.84 36.62
C VAL A 301 -30.47 35.39 37.15
N GLY A 302 -29.69 35.11 38.20
CA GLY A 302 -29.68 33.82 38.90
C GLY A 302 -28.37 33.03 38.82
N GLU A 303 -27.34 33.56 38.15
CA GLU A 303 -26.01 32.93 38.11
C GLU A 303 -25.46 32.71 39.54
N PRO A 304 -24.91 31.52 39.84
CA PRO A 304 -24.22 31.28 41.11
C PRO A 304 -23.05 32.25 41.28
N GLN A 305 -23.10 33.10 42.30
CA GLN A 305 -21.94 33.92 42.65
C GLN A 305 -20.82 33.00 43.11
N ILE A 306 -19.69 33.04 42.39
CA ILE A 306 -18.48 32.30 42.75
C ILE A 306 -17.86 33.04 43.95
N PRO A 307 -17.50 32.35 45.04
CA PRO A 307 -16.84 32.98 46.17
C PRO A 307 -15.50 33.61 45.78
N THR A 308 -15.19 34.74 46.37
CA THR A 308 -13.89 35.40 46.31
C THR A 308 -12.91 34.66 47.21
N ILE A 309 -11.81 34.18 46.61
CA ILE A 309 -10.70 33.53 47.32
C ILE A 309 -9.56 34.53 47.47
N ASP A 310 -9.10 34.74 48.70
CA ASP A 310 -7.92 35.54 48.98
C ASP A 310 -6.67 34.85 48.38
N LYS A 311 -5.95 35.58 47.53
CA LYS A 311 -4.84 35.03 46.75
C LYS A 311 -3.60 34.69 47.57
N ASN A 312 -3.46 35.24 48.78
CA ASN A 312 -2.27 35.08 49.62
C ASN A 312 -2.46 33.97 50.66
N THR A 313 -3.71 33.75 51.08
CA THR A 313 -4.06 32.80 52.15
C THR A 313 -4.82 31.58 51.65
N GLY A 314 -5.48 31.68 50.50
CA GLY A 314 -6.34 30.62 49.96
C GLY A 314 -7.71 30.52 50.64
N GLU A 315 -8.05 31.45 51.52
CA GLU A 315 -9.31 31.44 52.26
C GLU A 315 -10.44 32.13 51.47
N ILE A 316 -11.67 31.62 51.60
CA ILE A 316 -12.89 32.21 51.01
C ILE A 316 -13.33 33.38 51.90
N THR A 317 -13.45 34.58 51.34
CA THR A 317 -13.66 35.80 52.13
C THR A 317 -15.09 36.34 52.13
N ASP A 318 -15.98 35.82 51.29
CA ASP A 318 -17.30 36.42 51.05
C ASP A 318 -18.44 35.41 50.85
N TRP A 319 -18.34 34.20 51.41
CA TRP A 319 -19.38 33.17 51.28
C TRP A 319 -20.73 33.66 51.80
N LYS A 320 -21.64 34.02 50.89
CA LYS A 320 -23.04 34.27 51.21
C LYS A 320 -23.81 32.96 51.12
N GLU A 321 -24.33 32.53 52.26
CA GLU A 321 -25.24 31.39 52.37
C GLU A 321 -26.39 31.52 51.36
N GLN A 322 -26.48 30.60 50.40
CA GLN A 322 -27.54 30.58 49.40
C GLN A 322 -28.88 30.29 50.10
N LYS A 323 -29.66 31.34 50.37
CA LYS A 323 -31.06 31.20 50.80
C LYS A 323 -31.90 30.77 49.60
N GLY A 324 -32.19 29.48 49.49
CA GLY A 324 -33.05 28.99 48.41
C GLY A 324 -33.20 27.48 48.33
N THR A 325 -33.81 26.86 49.33
CA THR A 325 -34.57 25.62 49.11
C THR A 325 -35.69 25.58 50.14
N LYS A 326 -36.91 25.80 49.68
CA LYS A 326 -38.13 25.36 50.38
C LYS A 326 -38.62 24.11 49.68
#